data_AF-A0A1X7NU04-F1
#
_entry.id   AF-A0A1X7NU04-F1
#
_cell.length_a   1.000
_cell.length_b   1.000
_cell.length_c   1.000
_cell.angle_alpha   90.00
_cell.angle_beta   90.00
_cell.angle_gamma   90.00
#
_symmetry.space_group_name_H-M   'P 1'
#
loop_
_entity.id
_entity.type
_entity.pdbx_description
1 polymer ?
#
loop_
_entity_poly.entity_id
_entity_poly.type
_entity_poly.pdbx_seq_one_letter_code
_entity_poly.pdbx_strand_id
1 'polypeptide(L)' 'MTYAQLAEKLAAMDIQESERNLNNKISRGGFSAAFLLQCLQAIILGTLNLGR' A
#
# COMPACT_ATOMS: atom_id res chain seq x y z
N MET A 1 -3.66 8.15 -7.44
CA MET A 1 -3.34 7.56 -6.13
C MET A 1 -2.05 8.21 -5.63
N THR A 2 -2.09 9.00 -4.56
CA THR A 2 -0.88 9.55 -3.94
C THR A 2 -0.29 8.54 -2.95
N TYR A 3 1.00 8.70 -2.59
CA TYR A 3 1.64 7.85 -1.57
C TYR A 3 0.93 7.96 -0.21
N ALA A 4 0.37 9.14 0.12
CA ALA A 4 -0.48 9.35 1.30
C ALA A 4 -1.71 8.44 1.31
N GLN A 5 -2.43 8.39 0.19
CA GLN A 5 -3.62 7.54 0.05
C GLN A 5 -3.29 6.05 0.08
N LEU A 6 -2.13 5.67 -0.48
CA LEU A 6 -1.66 4.30 -0.42
C LEU A 6 -1.30 3.92 1.04
N ALA A 7 -0.61 4.80 1.76
CA ALA A 7 -0.30 4.65 3.18
C ALA A 7 -1.56 4.49 4.06
N GLU A 8 -2.59 5.31 3.84
CA GLU A 8 -3.89 5.16 4.52
C GLU A 8 -4.56 3.80 4.24
N LYS A 9 -4.52 3.33 2.99
CA LYS A 9 -5.09 2.04 2.61
C LYS A 9 -4.31 0.86 3.19
N LEU A 10 -2.99 0.96 3.29
CA LEU A 10 -2.16 -0.03 3.97
C LEU A 10 -2.46 -0.03 5.48
N ALA A 11 -2.65 1.14 6.10
CA ALA A 11 -2.99 1.25 7.51
C ALA A 11 -4.35 0.58 7.83
N ALA A 12 -5.31 0.63 6.90
CA ALA A 12 -6.58 -0.08 7.02
C ALA A 12 -6.44 -1.62 6.99
N MET A 13 -5.32 -2.14 6.50
CA MET A 13 -4.95 -3.56 6.50
C MET A 13 -3.96 -3.91 7.63
N ASP A 14 -3.89 -3.07 8.69
CA ASP A 14 -2.97 -3.20 9.83
C ASP A 14 -1.48 -2.96 9.48
N ILE A 15 -1.20 -2.41 8.31
CA ILE A 15 0.16 -2.16 7.84
C ILE A 15 0.48 -0.66 8.00
N GLN A 16 1.15 -0.30 9.09
CA GLN A 16 1.60 1.08 9.32
C GLN A 16 2.82 1.43 8.45
N GLU A 17 2.54 1.96 7.26
CA GLU A 17 3.58 2.48 6.38
C GLU A 17 3.36 3.96 6.13
N SER A 18 4.29 4.80 6.59
CA SER A 18 4.25 6.24 6.32
C SER A 18 4.67 6.55 4.88
N GLU A 19 4.13 7.64 4.35
CA GLU A 19 4.38 8.12 2.98
C GLU A 19 5.88 8.20 2.62
N ARG A 20 6.71 8.69 3.55
CA ARG A 20 8.18 8.71 3.39
C ARG A 20 8.79 7.33 3.28
N ASN A 21 8.32 6.36 4.08
CA ASN A 21 8.84 5.00 4.08
C ASN A 21 8.49 4.28 2.78
N LEU A 22 7.26 4.48 2.30
CA LEU A 22 6.81 3.99 1.00
C LEU A 22 7.67 4.55 -0.13
N ASN A 23 7.85 5.88 -0.15
CA ASN A 23 8.67 6.54 -1.16
C ASN A 23 10.11 6.02 -1.13
N ASN A 24 10.69 5.84 0.06
CA ASN A 24 12.05 5.33 0.21
C ASN A 24 12.17 3.87 -0.25
N LYS A 25 11.18 3.01 0.06
CA LYS A 25 11.15 1.60 -0.37
C LYS A 25 10.97 1.45 -1.87
N ILE A 26 10.02 2.20 -2.46
CA ILE A 26 9.74 2.14 -3.89
C ILE A 26 10.88 2.76 -4.69
N SER A 27 11.38 3.92 -4.28
CA SER A 27 12.52 4.57 -4.96
C SER A 27 13.81 3.76 -4.89
N ARG A 28 14.02 3.01 -3.80
CA ARG A 28 15.23 2.21 -3.59
C ARG A 28 15.12 0.79 -4.14
N GLY A 29 13.93 0.35 -4.58
CA GLY A 29 13.67 -0.95 -5.21
C GLY A 29 13.82 -2.17 -4.29
N GLY A 30 14.31 -2.00 -3.06
CA GLY A 30 14.52 -3.08 -2.09
C GLY A 30 13.32 -3.24 -1.15
N PHE A 31 12.21 -3.77 -1.66
CA PHE A 31 11.07 -4.16 -0.83
C PHE A 31 10.80 -5.67 -0.94
N SER A 32 10.25 -6.26 0.12
CA SER A 32 9.88 -7.67 0.13
C SER A 32 8.70 -7.95 -0.81
N ALA A 33 8.65 -9.15 -1.39
CA ALA A 33 7.53 -9.59 -2.23
C ALA A 33 6.18 -9.49 -1.51
N ALA A 34 6.14 -9.76 -0.20
CA ALA A 34 4.95 -9.57 0.63
C ALA A 34 4.45 -8.12 0.62
N PHE A 35 5.35 -7.14 0.68
CA PHE A 35 4.98 -5.71 0.65
C PHE A 35 4.43 -5.29 -0.72
N LEU A 36 4.98 -5.83 -1.81
CA LEU A 36 4.43 -5.60 -3.15
C LEU A 36 3.00 -6.15 -3.27
N LEU A 37 2.78 -7.37 -2.79
CA LEU A 37 1.45 -7.99 -2.72
C LEU A 37 0.50 -7.17 -1.87
N GLN A 38 0.93 -6.65 -0.73
CA GLN A 38 0.12 -5.77 0.13
C GLN A 38 -0.24 -4.45 -0.57
N CYS A 39 0.71 -3.80 -1.26
CA CYS A 39 0.42 -2.61 -2.06
C CYS A 39 -0.57 -2.91 -3.20
N LEU A 40 -0.41 -4.03 -3.89
CA LEU A 40 -1.35 -4.51 -4.90
C LEU A 40 -2.73 -4.75 -4.29
N GLN A 41 -2.80 -5.40 -3.13
CA GLN A 41 -4.04 -5.65 -2.41
C GLN A 41 -4.70 -4.34 -1.98
N ALA A 42 -3.95 -3.35 -1.50
CA ALA A 42 -4.46 -2.03 -1.14
C ALA A 42 -5.11 -1.32 -2.35
N ILE A 43 -4.47 -1.44 -3.52
CA ILE A 43 -4.95 -0.86 -4.78
C ILE A 43 -6.19 -1.61 -5.29
N ILE A 44 -6.17 -2.94 -5.26
CA ILE A 44 -7.25 -3.82 -5.74
C ILE A 44 -8.47 -3.76 -4.81
N LEU A 45 -8.29 -3.89 -3.48
CA LEU A 45 -9.36 -3.81 -2.49
C LEU A 45 -9.97 -2.40 -2.42
N GLY A 46 -9.19 -1.36 -2.72
CA GLY A 46 -9.72 -0.01 -2.90
C GLY A 46 -10.69 0.15 -4.07
N THR A 47 -10.63 -0.75 -5.05
CA THR A 47 -11.54 -0.84 -6.21
C THR A 47 -12.63 -1.88 -5.99
N LEU A 48 -12.37 -2.92 -5.19
CA LEU A 48 -13.30 -4.02 -4.92
C LEU A 48 -14.22 -3.70 -3.72
N ASN A 49 -14.91 -2.56 -3.77
CA ASN A 49 -16.19 -2.43 -3.10
C ASN A 49 -17.27 -2.96 -4.06
N LEU A 50 -17.19 -4.26 -4.37
CA LEU A 50 -18.31 -4.99 -4.93
C LEU A 50 -19.08 -5.51 -3.72
N GLY A 51 -20.06 -4.72 -3.30
CA GLY A 51 -20.75 -4.89 -2.02
C GLY A 51 -21.20 -6.31 -1.75
N ARG A 52 -20.91 -6.76 -0.53
CA ARG A 52 -21.72 -7.67 0.29
C ARG A 52 -21.40 -7.43 1.76
#